data_AF-A0A3B8UIA3-F1
#
_entry.id   AF-A0A3B8UIA3-F1
#
_cell.length_a   1.000
_cell.length_b   1.000
_cell.length_c   1.000
_cell.angle_alpha   90.00
_cell.angle_beta   90.00
_cell.angle_gamma   90.00
#
_symmetry.space_group_name_H-M   'P 1'
#
loop_
_entity.id
_entity.type
_entity.pdbx_description
1 polymer ?
#
loop_
_entity_poly.entity_id
_entity_poly.type
_entity_poly.pdbx_seq_one_letter_code
_entity_poly.pdbx_strand_id
1 'polypeptide(L)' 'YSHRIINIHPSLIPSFCGVGFYGLHVHEAALAKGVKVTGATVHYVDEGMDTGEII' A
#
# COMPACT_ATOMS: atom_id res chain seq x y z
N TYR A 1 -0.06 19.17 5.18
CA TYR A 1 0.09 18.74 6.58
C TYR A 1 1.19 17.67 6.68
N SER A 2 2.45 18.05 6.40
CA SER A 2 3.56 17.08 6.34
C SER A 2 3.74 16.37 7.70
N HIS A 3 3.98 15.05 7.66
CA HIS A 3 4.20 14.18 8.83
C HIS A 3 3.10 14.19 9.91
N ARG A 4 1.86 14.52 9.54
CA ARG A 4 0.72 14.57 10.48
C ARG A 4 -0.43 13.65 10.12
N ILE A 5 -0.35 12.98 8.97
CA ILE A 5 -1.35 12.05 8.48
C ILE A 5 -0.64 10.74 8.16
N ILE A 6 -1.11 9.66 8.77
CA ILE A 6 -0.57 8.32 8.60
C ILE A 6 -1.63 7.48 7.89
N ASN A 7 -1.21 6.70 6.92
CA ASN A 7 -2.02 5.71 6.22
C ASN A 7 -1.43 4.32 6.45
N ILE A 8 -2.30 3.30 6.41
CA ILE A 8 -1.89 1.89 6.35
C ILE A 8 -2.44 1.30 5.07
N HIS A 9 -1.58 0.66 4.29
CA HIS A 9 -1.93 0.01 3.04
C HIS A 9 -1.68 -1.50 3.14
N PRO A 10 -2.64 -2.39 2.79
CA PRO A 10 -2.51 -3.84 2.97
C PRO A 10 -1.65 -4.54 1.90
N SER A 11 -0.49 -3.96 1.59
CA SER A 11 0.57 -4.59 0.80
C SER A 11 1.94 -4.05 1.22
N LEU A 12 3.01 -4.68 0.74
CA LEU A 12 4.37 -4.17 0.90
C LEU A 12 4.67 -3.17 -0.23
N ILE A 13 4.48 -1.88 0.02
CA ILE A 13 4.76 -0.80 -0.95
C ILE A 13 6.21 -0.95 -1.46
N PRO A 14 6.45 -0.92 -2.79
CA PRO A 14 5.55 -0.50 -3.87
C PRO A 14 4.73 -1.63 -4.54
N SER A 15 4.67 -2.83 -3.96
CA SER A 15 3.88 -3.94 -4.53
C SER A 15 2.39 -3.71 -4.33
N PHE A 16 1.56 -3.89 -5.36
CA PHE A 16 0.09 -3.86 -5.25
C PHE A 16 -0.45 -2.63 -4.48
N CYS A 17 0.04 -1.44 -4.79
CA CYS A 17 -0.36 -0.17 -4.16
C CYS A 17 -0.65 0.92 -5.22
N GLY A 18 -1.21 2.04 -4.79
CA GLY A 18 -1.57 3.14 -5.66
C GLY A 18 -2.92 2.93 -6.36
N VAL A 19 -3.14 3.68 -7.45
CA VAL A 19 -4.44 3.74 -8.13
C VAL A 19 -4.88 2.35 -8.60
N GLY A 20 -6.10 1.95 -8.18
CA GLY A 20 -6.69 0.66 -8.53
C GLY A 20 -6.44 -0.45 -7.49
N PHE A 21 -5.50 -0.26 -6.57
CA PHE A 21 -5.19 -1.20 -5.51
C PHE A 21 -5.85 -0.79 -4.19
N TYR A 22 -7.15 -1.03 -4.08
CA TYR A 22 -7.94 -0.79 -2.88
C TYR A 22 -8.89 -1.96 -2.62
N GLY A 23 -9.29 -2.15 -1.36
CA GLY A 23 -10.20 -3.23 -0.98
C GLY A 23 -9.67 -4.61 -1.40
N LEU A 24 -10.54 -5.42 -2.03
CA LEU A 24 -10.20 -6.80 -2.43
C LEU A 24 -9.15 -6.88 -3.55
N HIS A 25 -9.02 -5.84 -4.39
CA HIS A 25 -8.12 -5.88 -5.54
C HIS A 25 -6.65 -6.12 -5.14
N VAL A 26 -6.24 -5.64 -3.96
CA VAL A 26 -4.88 -5.86 -3.41
C VAL A 26 -4.64 -7.35 -3.18
N HIS A 27 -5.62 -8.03 -2.55
CA HIS A 27 -5.52 -9.44 -2.20
C HIS A 27 -5.65 -10.34 -3.44
N GLU A 28 -6.56 -10.01 -4.35
CA GLU A 28 -6.74 -10.72 -5.63
C GLU A 28 -5.45 -10.68 -6.46
N ALA A 29 -4.80 -9.51 -6.55
CA ALA A 29 -3.55 -9.38 -7.28
C ALA A 29 -2.40 -10.15 -6.62
N ALA A 30 -2.31 -10.15 -5.29
CA ALA A 30 -1.33 -10.94 -4.55
C ALA A 30 -1.51 -12.45 -4.79
N LEU A 31 -2.76 -12.94 -4.72
CA LEU A 31 -3.10 -14.34 -5.00
C LEU A 31 -2.81 -14.71 -6.46
N ALA A 32 -3.21 -13.88 -7.42
CA ALA A 32 -2.96 -14.11 -8.84
C ALA A 32 -1.47 -14.14 -9.18
N LYS A 33 -0.66 -13.32 -8.50
CA LYS A 33 0.80 -13.34 -8.63
C LYS A 33 1.43 -14.56 -7.95
N GLY A 34 0.72 -15.21 -7.03
CA GLY A 34 1.19 -16.40 -6.31
C GLY A 34 2.30 -16.10 -5.29
N VAL A 35 2.33 -14.89 -4.73
CA VAL A 35 3.36 -14.49 -3.75
C VAL A 35 3.29 -15.37 -2.51
N LYS A 36 4.45 -15.61 -1.89
CA LYS A 36 4.56 -16.41 -0.65
C LYS A 36 4.54 -15.57 0.61
N VAL A 37 4.79 -14.27 0.46
CA VAL A 37 4.81 -13.31 1.56
C VAL A 37 3.95 -12.13 1.15
N THR A 38 3.06 -11.75 2.06
CA THR A 38 2.25 -10.53 2.00
C THR A 38 2.44 -9.78 3.31
N GLY A 39 2.18 -8.48 3.31
CA GLY A 39 2.29 -7.65 4.51
C GLY A 39 1.46 -6.39 4.36
N ALA A 40 1.68 -5.44 5.27
CA ALA A 40 1.11 -4.12 5.21
C ALA A 40 2.23 -3.09 5.39
N THR A 41 2.05 -1.91 4.81
CA THR A 41 2.96 -0.78 4.96
C THR A 41 2.23 0.36 5.68
N VAL A 42 2.86 0.90 6.71
CA VAL A 42 2.44 2.15 7.35
C VAL A 42 3.33 3.25 6.80
N HIS A 43 2.74 4.36 6.35
CA HIS A 43 3.48 5.46 5.74
C HIS A 43 2.80 6.80 6.00
N TYR A 44 3.55 7.89 5.85
CA TYR A 44 2.99 9.23 5.85
C TYR A 44 2.26 9.51 4.53
N VAL A 45 1.21 10.33 4.58
CA VAL A 45 0.48 10.76 3.39
C VAL A 45 1.15 11.96 2.74
N ASP A 46 1.33 11.92 1.42
CA ASP A 46 1.76 13.01 0.56
C ASP A 46 0.72 13.27 -0.57
N GLU A 47 1.12 13.92 -1.66
CA GLU A 47 0.21 14.27 -2.77
C GLU A 47 -0.14 13.09 -3.68
N GLY A 48 0.60 11.97 -3.57
CA GLY A 48 0.36 10.77 -4.36
C GLY A 48 -0.34 9.66 -3.56
N MET A 49 -0.81 8.64 -4.28
CA MET A 49 -1.48 7.50 -3.68
C MET A 49 -0.45 6.44 -3.28
N ASP A 50 -0.31 6.21 -1.98
CA ASP A 50 0.64 5.26 -1.39
C ASP A 50 2.13 5.55 -1.74
N THR A 51 2.48 6.83 -1.91
CA THR A 51 3.83 7.26 -2.30
C THR A 51 4.66 7.89 -1.18
N GLY A 52 4.03 8.25 -0.06
CA GLY A 52 4.73 8.93 1.03
C GLY A 52 5.68 8.03 1.82
N GLU A 53 6.49 8.66 2.67
CA GLU A 53 7.59 8.02 3.41
C GLU A 53 7.11 6.91 4.35
N ILE A 54 7.74 5.73 4.27
CA ILE A 54 7.44 4.54 5.08
C ILE A 54 7.97 4.72 6.52
N ILE A 55 7.19 4.28 7.50
CA ILE A 55 7.49 4.34 8.95
C ILE A 55 7.97 2.97 9.46
#